data_AF-A0A8J7INA3-F1
#
_entry.id   AF-A0A8J7INA3-F1
#
_cell.length_a   1.000
_cell.length_b   1.000
_cell.length_c   1.000
_cell.angle_alpha   90.00
_cell.angle_beta   90.00
_cell.angle_gamma   90.00
#
_symmetry.space_group_name_H-M   'P 1'
#
loop_
_entity.id
_entity.type
_entity.pdbx_description
1 polymer ?
#
loop_
_entity_poly.entity_id
_entity_poly.type
_entity_poly.pdbx_seq_one_letter_code
_entity_poly.pdbx_strand_id
1 'polypeptide(L)' 'MPESIIKQAISELKIKYKKRLFDPFITLWAFLSQVLDSDKTCHNALSKIVAHLAGEEVEISSTDTSAYCQARARLPEKLL' A
#
# COMPACT_ATOMS: atom_id res chain seq x y z
N MET A 1 -4.28 -10.77 -2.03
CA MET A 1 -3.98 -10.38 -3.43
C MET A 1 -2.86 -11.25 -3.98
N PRO A 2 -2.79 -11.54 -5.29
CA PRO A 2 -1.74 -12.41 -5.84
C PRO A 2 -0.40 -11.67 -5.88
N GLU A 3 0.37 -11.76 -4.79
CA GLU A 3 1.69 -11.12 -4.65
C GLU A 3 2.65 -11.45 -5.80
N SER A 4 2.51 -12.63 -6.41
CA SER A 4 3.33 -13.07 -7.54
C SER A 4 3.24 -12.10 -8.73
N ILE A 5 2.04 -11.61 -9.05
CA ILE A 5 1.81 -10.70 -10.17
C ILE A 5 2.49 -9.36 -9.93
N ILE A 6 2.37 -8.82 -8.70
CA ILE A 6 3.01 -7.56 -8.35
C ILE A 6 4.54 -7.72 -8.34
N LYS A 7 5.07 -8.84 -7.80
CA LYS A 7 6.52 -9.14 -7.83
C LYS A 7 7.04 -9.17 -9.27
N GLN A 8 6.30 -9.81 -10.16
CA GLN A 8 6.65 -9.89 -11.58
C GLN A 8 6.63 -8.49 -12.22
N ALA A 9 5.55 -7.72 -12.05
CA ALA A 9 5.44 -6.38 -12.62
C ALA A 9 6.55 -5.44 -12.11
N ILE A 10 6.87 -5.49 -10.81
CA ILE A 10 7.99 -4.72 -10.23
C ILE A 10 9.33 -5.10 -10.86
N SER A 11 9.55 -6.39 -11.09
CA SER A 11 10.77 -6.91 -11.73
C SER A 11 10.88 -6.46 -13.19
N GLU A 12 9.82 -6.64 -13.97
CA GLU A 12 9.74 -6.27 -15.39
C GLU A 12 9.93 -4.75 -15.59
N LEU A 13 9.30 -3.95 -14.73
CA LEU A 13 9.40 -2.50 -14.76
C LEU A 13 10.68 -1.96 -14.10
N LYS A 14 11.54 -2.84 -13.57
CA LYS A 14 12.79 -2.51 -12.85
C LYS A 14 12.58 -1.48 -11.74
N ILE A 15 11.44 -1.56 -11.05
CA ILE A 15 11.07 -0.63 -10.00
C ILE A 15 11.93 -0.91 -8.77
N LYS A 16 12.69 0.11 -8.35
CA LYS A 16 13.44 0.06 -7.09
C LYS A 16 12.60 0.64 -5.98
N TYR A 17 12.45 -0.09 -4.90
CA TYR A 17 11.76 0.37 -3.70
C TYR A 17 12.53 -0.07 -2.44
N LYS A 18 12.28 0.60 -1.32
CA LYS A 18 12.78 0.19 -0.01
C LYS A 18 11.71 -0.67 0.65
N LYS A 19 12.10 -1.79 1.26
CA LYS A 19 11.20 -2.60 2.08
C LYS A 19 10.86 -1.81 3.36
N ARG A 20 9.66 -1.26 3.40
CA ARG A 20 9.10 -0.43 4.49
C ARG A 20 7.62 -0.80 4.64
N LEU A 21 6.95 -0.26 5.66
CA LEU A 21 5.52 -0.47 5.89
C LEU A 21 4.67 -0.25 4.63
N PHE A 22 4.89 0.87 3.93
CA PHE A 22 4.26 1.18 2.65
C PHE A 22 5.21 0.86 1.50
N ASP A 23 5.48 -0.43 1.30
CA ASP A 23 6.09 -0.89 0.06
C ASP A 23 5.06 -0.89 -1.09
N PRO A 24 5.46 -1.16 -2.35
CA PRO A 24 4.53 -1.16 -3.47
C PRO A 24 3.37 -2.15 -3.34
N PHE A 25 3.52 -3.25 -2.58
CA PHE A 25 2.46 -4.25 -2.40
C PHE A 25 1.38 -3.71 -1.48
N ILE A 26 1.77 -3.27 -0.29
CA ILE A 26 0.85 -2.69 0.70
C ILE A 26 0.21 -1.42 0.12
N THR A 27 0.99 -0.59 -0.57
CA THR A 27 0.51 0.65 -1.17
C THR A 27 -0.54 0.39 -2.26
N LEU A 28 -0.30 -0.58 -3.15
CA LEU A 28 -1.25 -0.92 -4.21
C LEU A 28 -2.53 -1.54 -3.63
N TRP A 29 -2.40 -2.47 -2.68
CA TRP A 29 -3.56 -3.07 -2.02
C TRP A 29 -4.41 -2.03 -1.29
N ALA A 30 -3.78 -1.11 -0.57
CA ALA A 30 -4.45 -0.02 0.12
C ALA A 30 -5.13 0.94 -0.86
N PHE A 31 -4.47 1.26 -1.98
CA PHE A 31 -5.04 2.12 -3.00
C PHE A 31 -6.26 1.50 -3.66
N LEU A 32 -6.20 0.22 -4.04
CA LEU A 32 -7.36 -0.50 -4.57
C LEU A 32 -8.49 -0.56 -3.53
N SER A 33 -8.15 -0.84 -2.27
CA SER A 33 -9.12 -0.86 -1.17
C SER A 33 -9.75 0.52 -0.91
N GLN A 34 -9.04 1.61 -1.19
CA GLN A 34 -9.54 2.98 -1.12
C GLN A 34 -10.50 3.29 -2.27
N VAL A 35 -10.12 2.93 -3.50
CA VAL A 35 -10.91 3.22 -4.72
C VAL A 35 -12.20 2.41 -4.76
N LEU A 36 -12.17 1.17 -4.29
CA LEU A 36 -13.32 0.26 -4.29
C LEU A 36 -14.28 0.50 -3.11
N ASP A 37 -13.88 1.27 -2.08
CA ASP A 37 -14.76 1.55 -0.95
C ASP A 37 -15.77 2.68 -1.24
N SER A 38 -16.88 2.63 -0.54
CA SER A 38 -17.79 3.77 -0.36
C SER A 38 -17.09 4.99 0.25
N ASP A 39 -16.34 4.82 1.35
CA ASP A 39 -15.49 5.82 1.98
C ASP A 39 -14.07 5.76 1.40
N LYS A 40 -13.81 6.67 0.46
CA LYS A 40 -12.55 6.74 -0.30
C LYS A 40 -11.48 7.58 0.38
N THR A 41 -11.60 7.87 1.68
CA THR A 41 -10.59 8.65 2.41
C THR A 41 -9.28 7.86 2.59
N CYS A 42 -8.14 8.57 2.60
CA CYS A 42 -6.85 7.95 2.92
C CYS A 42 -6.82 7.40 4.35
N HIS A 43 -7.60 8.00 5.26
CA HIS A 43 -7.74 7.53 6.63
C HIS A 43 -8.41 6.16 6.67
N ASN A 44 -9.55 5.96 5.98
CA ASN A 44 -10.21 4.66 5.91
C ASN A 44 -9.28 3.58 5.31
N ALA A 45 -8.56 3.93 4.24
CA ALA A 45 -7.56 3.03 3.66
C ALA A 45 -6.45 2.64 4.66
N LEU A 46 -5.92 3.62 5.41
CA LEU A 46 -4.92 3.38 6.45
C LEU A 46 -5.48 2.51 7.59
N SER A 47 -6.71 2.74 8.03
CA SER A 47 -7.37 1.93 9.07
C SER A 47 -7.48 0.46 8.65
N LYS A 48 -7.74 0.17 7.38
CA LYS A 48 -7.76 -1.21 6.86
C LYS A 48 -6.37 -1.86 6.88
N ILE A 49 -5.32 -1.11 6.53
CA ILE A 49 -3.93 -1.60 6.63
C ILE A 49 -3.60 -1.89 8.10
N VAL A 50 -3.96 -0.97 9.00
CA VAL A 50 -3.74 -1.12 10.43
C VAL A 50 -4.42 -2.37 10.97
N ALA A 51 -5.69 -2.58 10.61
CA ALA A 51 -6.44 -3.77 11.00
C ALA A 51 -5.83 -5.06 10.43
N HIS A 52 -5.32 -5.04 9.20
CA HIS A 52 -4.63 -6.18 8.59
C HIS A 52 -3.34 -6.53 9.33
N LEU A 53 -2.52 -5.53 9.65
CA LEU A 53 -1.23 -5.68 10.33
C LEU A 53 -1.35 -5.95 11.84
N ALA A 54 -2.48 -5.60 12.47
CA ALA A 54 -2.73 -5.91 13.87
C ALA A 54 -2.68 -7.43 14.16
N GLY A 55 -2.91 -8.27 13.15
CA GLY A 55 -2.74 -9.72 13.24
C GLY A 55 -1.32 -10.23 12.99
N GLU A 56 -0.39 -9.36 12.58
CA GLU A 56 0.99 -9.73 12.17
C GLU A 56 2.07 -9.23 13.15
N GLU A 57 1.71 -8.72 14.32
CA GLU A 57 2.64 -8.15 15.33
C GLU A 57 3.52 -7.00 14.79
N VAL A 58 3.10 -6.35 13.70
CA VAL A 58 3.82 -5.20 13.13
C VAL A 58 3.43 -3.94 13.90
N GLU A 59 4.41 -3.30 14.53
CA GLU A 59 4.19 -2.06 15.26
C GLU A 59 3.88 -0.91 14.30
N ILE A 60 2.65 -0.39 14.35
CA ILE A 60 2.24 0.76 13.54
C ILE A 60 2.45 2.01 14.38
N SER A 61 3.52 2.73 14.07
CA SER A 61 3.98 3.86 14.89
C SER A 61 3.19 5.17 14.70
N SER A 62 2.24 5.25 13.77
CA SER A 62 1.48 6.48 13.53
C SER A 62 0.14 6.28 12.81
N THR A 63 -0.86 7.06 13.20
CA THR A 63 -2.15 7.22 12.49
C THR A 63 -2.11 8.28 11.38
N ASP A 64 -0.96 8.90 11.16
CA ASP A 64 -0.76 9.88 10.10
C ASP A 64 -0.80 9.22 8.70
N THR A 65 -1.71 9.71 7.85
CA THR A 65 -1.87 9.26 6.47
C THR A 65 -0.77 9.76 5.54
N SER A 66 0.07 10.72 5.94
CA SER A 66 1.10 11.34 5.10
C SER A 66 2.04 10.32 4.46
N ALA A 67 2.46 9.30 5.24
CA ALA A 67 3.34 8.24 4.75
C ALA A 67 2.67 7.38 3.67
N TYR A 68 1.40 7.03 3.86
CA TYR A 68 0.60 6.32 2.84
C TYR A 68 0.39 7.19 1.60
N CYS A 69 -0.02 8.45 1.76
CA CYS A 69 -0.22 9.39 0.66
C CYS A 69 1.06 9.59 -0.18
N GLN A 70 2.22 9.73 0.47
CA GLN A 70 3.51 9.85 -0.21
C GLN A 70 3.91 8.55 -0.92
N ALA A 71 3.66 7.38 -0.32
CA ALA A 71 3.94 6.11 -0.95
C ALA A 71 3.07 5.91 -2.20
N ARG A 72 1.77 6.22 -2.11
CA ARG A 72 0.83 6.20 -3.23
C ARG A 72 1.28 7.11 -4.37
N ALA A 73 1.73 8.33 -4.07
CA ALA A 73 2.23 9.26 -5.08
C ALA A 73 3.53 8.80 -5.77
N ARG A 74 4.30 7.90 -5.15
CA ARG A 74 5.52 7.31 -5.72
C ARG A 74 5.24 6.03 -6.52
N LEU A 75 4.02 5.50 -6.44
CA LEU A 75 3.66 4.29 -7.15
C LEU A 75 3.66 4.58 -8.65
N PRO A 76 4.46 3.85 -9.47
CA PRO A 76 4.50 4.10 -10.90
C PRO A 76 3.13 3.84 -11.53
N GLU A 77 2.70 4.72 -12.44
CA GLU A 77 1.42 4.57 -13.15
C GLU A 77 1.29 3.24 -13.89
N LYS A 78 2.41 2.64 -14.31
CA LYS A 78 2.43 1.31 -14.93
C LYS A 78 2.01 0.16 -13.99
N LEU A 79 1.89 0.41 -12.69
CA LEU A 79 1.34 -0.53 -11.70
C LEU A 79 -0.14 -0.27 -11.36
N LEU A 80 -0.72 0.81 -11.87
CA LEU A 80 -2.13 1.18 -11.71
C LEU A 80 -2.95 0.68 -12.90
#